data_AF-A0A022XQ00-F1
#
_entry.id   AF-A0A022XQ00-F1
#
_cell.length_a   1.000
_cell.length_b   1.000
_cell.length_c   1.000
_cell.angle_alpha   90.00
_cell.angle_beta   90.00
_cell.angle_gamma   90.00
#
_symmetry.space_group_name_H-M   'P 1'
#
loop_
_entity.id
_entity.type
_entity.pdbx_description
1 polymer ?
#
loop_
_entity_poly.entity_id
_entity_poly.type
_entity_poly.pdbx_seq_one_letter_code
_entity_poly.pdbx_strand_id
1 'polypeptide(L)'
;MGAEASKMVDDSVPPATLEKRSIDGIVKYIKEKKNCKIVVMTGAGISTSAGIPDFRSPDTGIYANLARLELPYPEAVFDISYFRQNPQPFYALAREMFPGKYRPTVTHSFIRLLHDKGLLLKLFTQNIDCLERRAGVPGDMIVEAHGSFATHSCIDCKAAYLDELMAKAIADSVIPSCSECQGLVKPDIVFFGEALPANFFASRQLPEEADLCIVMGTSLSVHPFASLPGLCREETPRVLINLERAGSLGSRPDDVLILGDCDSGVRRLAEALGWLDELEKLWAETCPELGSGSKQVSEQQDKEPASKDERLHDEVDRLSAEVESALKASREHETRTKAQLEALLAEEKATQPNAEQEKPPEDQLAESMAALNVSSKEEDKMRPVDTD
;
A
#
# COMPACT_ATOMS: atom_id res chain seq x y z
N MET A 1 10.94 -15.01 19.08
CA MET A 1 10.24 -16.23 19.52
C MET A 1 9.57 -16.82 18.30
N GLY A 2 9.74 -18.12 18.08
CA GLY A 2 9.53 -18.77 16.78
C GLY A 2 8.13 -18.61 16.23
N ALA A 3 8.04 -18.37 14.92
CA ALA A 3 6.84 -18.66 14.16
C ALA A 3 6.62 -20.17 14.22
N GLU A 4 5.78 -20.63 15.17
CA GLU A 4 5.20 -21.95 15.05
C GLU A 4 4.46 -21.96 13.71
N ALA A 5 4.96 -22.74 12.76
CA ALA A 5 4.26 -23.00 11.52
C ALA A 5 2.92 -23.62 11.91
N SER A 6 1.86 -22.80 11.90
CA SER A 6 0.51 -23.23 12.28
C SER A 6 0.14 -24.34 11.31
N LYS A 7 0.15 -25.58 11.79
CA LYS A 7 -0.23 -26.73 10.96
C LYS A 7 -1.69 -26.54 10.61
N MET A 8 -2.00 -26.74 9.33
CA MET A 8 -3.39 -26.75 8.89
C MET A 8 -4.16 -27.79 9.68
N VAL A 9 -5.40 -27.43 10.01
CA VAL A 9 -6.36 -28.45 10.42
C VAL A 9 -6.60 -29.39 9.24
N ASP A 10 -6.52 -30.69 9.51
CA ASP A 10 -6.78 -31.71 8.51
C ASP A 10 -8.25 -31.64 8.05
N ASP A 11 -8.51 -31.93 6.78
CA ASP A 11 -9.87 -31.91 6.22
C ASP A 11 -10.78 -32.97 6.86
N SER A 12 -10.21 -34.01 7.48
CA SER A 12 -10.94 -35.02 8.25
C SER A 12 -11.43 -34.54 9.61
N VAL A 13 -10.88 -33.43 10.14
CA VAL A 13 -11.31 -32.87 11.43
C VAL A 13 -12.61 -32.08 11.21
N PRO A 14 -13.75 -32.53 11.79
CA PRO A 14 -15.01 -31.82 11.64
C PRO A 14 -14.96 -30.45 12.35
N PRO A 15 -15.67 -29.43 11.84
CA PRO A 15 -15.82 -28.17 12.55
C PRO A 15 -16.56 -28.38 13.88
N ALA A 16 -16.28 -27.55 14.89
CA ALA A 16 -16.91 -27.66 16.20
C ALA A 16 -18.21 -26.84 16.30
N THR A 17 -18.24 -25.69 15.64
CA THR A 17 -19.35 -24.73 15.68
C THR A 17 -20.11 -24.68 14.37
N LEU A 18 -19.41 -24.72 13.24
CA LEU A 18 -20.02 -24.69 11.91
C LEU A 18 -20.55 -26.08 11.52
N GLU A 19 -21.64 -26.12 10.76
CA GLU A 19 -22.07 -27.38 10.13
C GLU A 19 -21.05 -27.89 9.10
N LYS A 20 -20.42 -26.94 8.38
CA LYS A 20 -19.42 -27.23 7.35
C LYS A 20 -18.39 -26.10 7.26
N ARG A 21 -17.13 -26.45 7.01
CA ARG A 21 -16.03 -25.51 6.73
C ARG A 21 -16.17 -24.92 5.31
N SER A 22 -17.22 -24.16 5.06
CA SER A 22 -17.53 -23.56 3.76
C SER A 22 -18.29 -22.23 3.90
N ILE A 23 -18.40 -21.49 2.79
CA ILE A 23 -19.25 -20.28 2.71
C ILE A 23 -20.68 -20.60 3.18
N ASP A 24 -21.26 -21.70 2.72
CA ASP A 24 -22.62 -22.10 3.12
C ASP A 24 -22.74 -22.33 4.64
N GLY A 25 -21.71 -22.91 5.26
CA GLY A 25 -21.66 -23.09 6.72
C GLY A 25 -21.65 -21.77 7.47
N ILE A 26 -20.87 -20.79 6.99
CA ILE A 26 -20.85 -19.42 7.53
C ILE A 26 -22.20 -18.72 7.34
N VAL A 27 -22.80 -18.84 6.16
CA VAL A 27 -24.10 -18.25 5.83
C VAL A 27 -25.19 -18.80 6.74
N LYS A 28 -25.22 -20.12 6.93
CA LYS A 28 -26.17 -20.77 7.85
C LYS A 28 -25.93 -20.29 9.27
N TYR A 29 -24.68 -20.25 9.73
CA TYR A 29 -24.32 -19.75 11.05
C TYR A 29 -24.82 -18.31 11.28
N ILE A 30 -24.57 -17.38 10.34
CA ILE A 30 -25.04 -15.99 10.43
C ILE A 30 -26.57 -15.92 10.50
N LYS A 31 -27.29 -16.73 9.70
CA LYS A 31 -28.76 -16.73 9.64
C LYS A 31 -29.41 -17.33 10.90
N GLU A 32 -28.81 -18.35 11.51
CA GLU A 32 -29.34 -19.03 12.70
C GLU A 32 -28.96 -18.32 14.01
N LYS A 33 -27.80 -17.63 14.03
CA LYS A 33 -27.32 -16.92 15.21
C LYS A 33 -28.08 -15.61 15.40
N LYS A 34 -28.96 -15.58 16.40
CA LYS A 34 -29.65 -14.35 16.82
C LYS A 34 -28.62 -13.30 17.27
N ASN A 35 -28.69 -12.10 16.70
CA ASN A 35 -27.79 -10.97 16.98
C ASN A 35 -26.29 -11.29 16.79
N CYS A 36 -25.94 -11.98 15.69
CA CYS A 36 -24.57 -12.33 15.37
C CYS A 36 -23.65 -11.09 15.34
N LYS A 37 -22.69 -11.01 16.26
CA LYS A 37 -21.68 -9.95 16.34
C LYS A 37 -20.45 -10.29 15.51
N ILE A 38 -20.21 -9.51 14.45
CA ILE A 38 -19.11 -9.73 13.51
C ILE A 38 -18.01 -8.70 13.74
N VAL A 39 -16.82 -9.16 14.15
CA VAL A 39 -15.61 -8.32 14.12
C VAL A 39 -14.93 -8.46 12.77
N VAL A 40 -14.52 -7.33 12.19
CA VAL A 40 -13.87 -7.30 10.88
C VAL A 40 -12.45 -6.76 11.05
N MET A 41 -11.48 -7.38 10.38
CA MET A 41 -10.07 -6.99 10.41
C MET A 41 -9.55 -6.84 8.98
N THR A 42 -9.05 -5.67 8.61
CA THR A 42 -8.67 -5.36 7.23
C THR A 42 -7.22 -4.89 7.10
N GLY A 43 -6.67 -5.03 5.90
CA GLY A 43 -5.39 -4.45 5.50
C GLY A 43 -5.42 -4.01 4.04
N ALA A 44 -4.25 -3.69 3.49
CA ALA A 44 -4.13 -3.01 2.21
C ALA A 44 -4.78 -3.77 1.03
N GLY A 45 -4.89 -5.09 1.12
CA GLY A 45 -5.46 -5.94 0.08
C GLY A 45 -6.94 -5.67 -0.22
N ILE A 46 -7.67 -4.98 0.67
CA ILE A 46 -9.06 -4.56 0.37
C ILE A 46 -9.14 -3.28 -0.48
N SER A 47 -8.03 -2.54 -0.60
CA SER A 47 -7.92 -1.25 -1.30
C SER A 47 -7.19 -1.34 -2.63
N THR A 48 -6.59 -2.49 -2.97
CA THR A 48 -5.82 -2.67 -4.21
C THR A 48 -6.68 -2.49 -5.47
N SER A 49 -7.92 -2.98 -5.47
CA SER A 49 -8.86 -2.79 -6.58
C SER A 49 -9.37 -1.35 -6.72
N ALA A 50 -9.17 -0.49 -5.70
CA ALA A 50 -9.41 0.94 -5.83
C ALA A 50 -8.30 1.67 -6.59
N GLY A 51 -7.19 0.98 -6.92
CA GLY A 51 -6.00 1.58 -7.51
C GLY A 51 -5.02 2.18 -6.49
N ILE A 52 -5.22 1.87 -5.20
CA ILE A 52 -4.24 2.18 -4.15
C ILE A 52 -3.25 1.01 -4.12
N PRO A 53 -1.97 1.22 -4.51
CA PRO A 53 -0.98 0.16 -4.39
C PRO A 53 -0.84 -0.22 -2.91
N ASP A 54 -0.67 -1.51 -2.65
CA ASP A 54 -0.28 -1.92 -1.30
C ASP A 54 1.14 -1.44 -0.99
N PHE A 55 1.61 -1.67 0.23
CA PHE A 55 2.97 -1.24 0.57
C PHE A 55 4.04 -2.17 -0.03
N ARG A 56 3.75 -3.47 -0.14
CA ARG A 56 4.77 -4.54 -0.19
C ARG A 56 4.79 -5.37 -1.46
N SER A 57 3.80 -5.27 -2.34
CA SER A 57 3.76 -6.06 -3.55
C SER A 57 4.98 -5.74 -4.42
N PRO A 58 5.66 -6.77 -4.96
CA PRO A 58 6.71 -6.57 -5.94
C PRO A 58 6.23 -5.71 -7.10
N ASP A 59 7.09 -4.80 -7.57
CA ASP A 59 6.93 -3.90 -8.73
C ASP A 59 5.80 -2.85 -8.68
N THR A 60 4.70 -3.12 -7.97
CA THR A 60 3.52 -2.26 -7.90
C THR A 60 3.36 -1.57 -6.54
N GLY A 61 3.97 -2.11 -5.49
CA GLY A 61 3.86 -1.57 -4.14
C GLY A 61 4.51 -0.20 -3.99
N ILE A 62 4.05 0.57 -3.00
CA ILE A 62 4.60 1.90 -2.68
C ILE A 62 6.13 1.83 -2.54
N TYR A 63 6.66 0.81 -1.85
CA TYR A 63 8.11 0.64 -1.66
C TYR A 63 8.92 0.46 -2.94
N ALA A 64 8.37 -0.19 -3.98
CA ALA A 64 9.05 -0.33 -5.26
C ALA A 64 9.17 1.03 -5.98
N ASN A 65 8.15 1.87 -5.84
CA ASN A 65 8.09 3.21 -6.45
C ASN A 65 8.90 4.29 -5.71
N LEU A 66 9.43 3.96 -4.53
CA LEU A 66 10.23 4.85 -3.68
C LEU A 66 11.74 4.78 -3.95
N ALA A 67 12.19 3.91 -4.86
CA ALA A 67 13.61 3.78 -5.22
C ALA A 67 14.24 5.13 -5.66
N ARG A 68 13.44 6.05 -6.21
CA ARG A 68 13.83 7.41 -6.59
C ARG A 68 14.18 8.35 -5.42
N LEU A 69 13.78 8.01 -4.19
CA LEU A 69 13.94 8.89 -3.02
C LEU A 69 15.23 8.61 -2.22
N GLU A 70 16.12 7.76 -2.74
CA GLU A 70 17.43 7.44 -2.13
C GLU A 70 17.34 7.08 -0.63
N LEU A 71 16.28 6.34 -0.26
CA LEU A 71 16.06 5.91 1.11
C LEU A 71 17.06 4.82 1.51
N PRO A 72 17.50 4.77 2.79
CA PRO A 72 18.41 3.72 3.25
C PRO A 72 17.77 2.33 3.19
N TYR A 73 16.45 2.27 3.33
CA TYR A 73 15.58 1.12 3.12
C TYR A 73 14.15 1.64 2.88
N PRO A 74 13.26 0.90 2.19
CA PRO A 74 11.98 1.44 1.74
C PRO A 74 11.05 1.91 2.88
N GLU A 75 11.06 1.21 4.02
CA GLU A 75 10.24 1.52 5.19
C GLU A 75 10.67 2.82 5.90
N ALA A 76 11.85 3.36 5.62
CA ALA A 76 12.38 4.55 6.29
C ALA A 76 11.49 5.78 6.13
N VAL A 77 10.74 5.89 5.02
CA VAL A 77 9.78 6.99 4.80
C VAL A 77 8.67 7.03 5.86
N PHE A 78 8.37 5.90 6.49
CA PHE A 78 7.39 5.77 7.57
C PHE A 78 8.05 5.48 8.93
N ASP A 79 9.36 5.73 9.10
CA ASP A 79 10.05 5.61 10.39
C ASP A 79 10.11 6.99 11.09
N ILE A 80 9.70 7.06 12.36
CA ILE A 80 9.62 8.33 13.08
C ILE A 80 10.99 8.97 13.33
N SER A 81 12.03 8.14 13.51
CA SER A 81 13.40 8.61 13.73
C SER A 81 13.98 9.16 12.43
N TYR A 82 13.70 8.51 11.30
CA TYR A 82 14.06 9.02 9.98
C TYR A 82 13.31 10.31 9.65
N PHE A 83 11.99 10.35 9.88
CA PHE A 83 11.16 11.54 9.65
C PHE A 83 11.65 12.78 10.41
N ARG A 84 12.11 12.60 11.65
CA ARG A 84 12.71 13.69 12.44
C ARG A 84 14.00 14.25 11.81
N GLN A 85 14.77 13.41 11.13
CA GLN A 85 16.03 13.80 10.49
C GLN A 85 15.82 14.37 9.10
N ASN A 86 14.97 13.72 8.31
CA ASN A 86 14.66 14.08 6.93
C ASN A 86 13.17 13.83 6.61
N PRO A 87 12.29 14.82 6.83
CA PRO A 87 10.86 14.64 6.57
C PRO A 87 10.47 14.82 5.10
N GLN A 88 11.39 15.31 4.25
CA GLN A 88 11.10 15.62 2.84
C GLN A 88 10.55 14.43 2.03
N PRO A 89 11.12 13.20 2.13
CA PRO A 89 10.61 12.06 1.38
C PRO A 89 9.16 11.71 1.70
N PHE A 90 8.77 11.85 2.98
CA PHE A 90 7.39 11.60 3.39
C PHE A 90 6.44 12.62 2.76
N TYR A 91 6.75 13.92 2.78
CA TYR A 91 5.87 14.93 2.19
C TYR A 91 5.80 14.87 0.66
N ALA A 92 6.91 14.47 0.02
CA ALA A 92 6.92 14.21 -1.42
C ALA A 92 5.91 13.09 -1.77
N LEU A 93 5.83 12.05 -0.93
CA LEU A 93 4.89 10.94 -1.06
C LEU A 93 3.46 11.29 -0.62
N ALA A 94 3.29 12.06 0.47
CA ALA A 94 2.00 12.39 1.06
C ALA A 94 1.06 13.08 0.06
N ARG A 95 1.62 13.87 -0.87
CA ARG A 95 0.89 14.49 -1.97
C ARG A 95 0.24 13.46 -2.92
N GLU A 96 0.89 12.32 -3.14
CA GLU A 96 0.36 11.22 -3.96
C GLU A 96 -0.68 10.39 -3.19
N MET A 97 -0.55 10.33 -1.87
CA MET A 97 -1.42 9.54 -0.97
C MET A 97 -2.63 10.31 -0.41
N PHE A 98 -2.74 11.62 -0.66
CA PHE A 98 -3.76 12.46 -0.01
C PHE A 98 -5.19 11.97 -0.33
N PRO A 99 -6.09 11.88 0.67
CA PRO A 99 -7.43 11.34 0.48
C PRO A 99 -8.26 12.08 -0.58
N GLY A 100 -9.18 11.36 -1.24
CA GLY A 100 -10.18 11.92 -2.16
C GLY A 100 -10.07 11.47 -3.60
N LYS A 101 -8.92 10.90 -4.01
CA LYS A 101 -8.69 10.43 -5.39
C LYS A 101 -9.36 9.09 -5.70
N TYR A 102 -9.40 8.20 -4.73
CA TYR A 102 -9.81 6.80 -4.93
C TYR A 102 -11.30 6.60 -4.67
N ARG A 103 -11.91 5.47 -5.04
CA ARG A 103 -13.29 5.13 -4.66
C ARG A 103 -13.25 3.92 -3.74
N PRO A 104 -14.10 3.85 -2.70
CA PRO A 104 -14.22 2.62 -1.90
C PRO A 104 -14.52 1.41 -2.78
N THR A 105 -13.96 0.27 -2.40
CA THR A 105 -14.19 -1.01 -3.11
C THR A 105 -15.51 -1.65 -2.70
N VAL A 106 -15.87 -2.74 -3.36
CA VAL A 106 -17.04 -3.56 -2.98
C VAL A 106 -16.85 -4.10 -1.56
N THR A 107 -15.62 -4.50 -1.22
CA THR A 107 -15.28 -4.96 0.13
C THR A 107 -15.57 -3.90 1.20
N HIS A 108 -15.26 -2.62 0.94
CA HIS A 108 -15.60 -1.53 1.89
C HIS A 108 -17.12 -1.37 2.04
N SER A 109 -17.86 -1.46 0.94
CA SER A 109 -19.32 -1.36 0.93
C SER A 109 -19.97 -2.54 1.66
N PHE A 110 -19.38 -3.74 1.61
CA PHE A 110 -19.83 -4.88 2.40
C PHE A 110 -19.69 -4.64 3.90
N ILE A 111 -18.62 -3.99 4.35
CA ILE A 111 -18.44 -3.65 5.77
C ILE A 111 -19.52 -2.65 6.20
N ARG A 112 -19.84 -1.66 5.35
CA ARG A 112 -20.97 -0.77 5.57
C ARG A 112 -22.29 -1.54 5.64
N LEU A 113 -22.49 -2.51 4.76
CA LEU A 113 -23.70 -3.34 4.76
C LEU A 113 -23.85 -4.18 6.04
N LEU A 114 -22.75 -4.70 6.59
CA LEU A 114 -22.74 -5.37 7.89
C LEU A 114 -23.20 -4.43 9.01
N HIS A 115 -22.77 -3.17 8.97
CA HIS A 115 -23.23 -2.15 9.91
C HIS A 115 -24.73 -1.88 9.75
N ASP A 116 -25.20 -1.64 8.53
CA ASP A 116 -26.60 -1.29 8.27
C ASP A 116 -27.57 -2.44 8.64
N LYS A 117 -27.08 -3.69 8.62
CA LYS A 117 -27.81 -4.88 9.10
C LYS A 117 -27.68 -5.12 10.61
N GLY A 118 -26.95 -4.28 11.34
CA GLY A 118 -26.73 -4.41 12.79
C GLY A 118 -25.86 -5.59 13.20
N LEU A 119 -25.01 -6.08 12.28
CA LEU A 119 -24.14 -7.24 12.50
C LEU A 119 -22.69 -6.84 12.83
N LEU A 120 -22.24 -5.67 12.38
CA LEU A 120 -20.88 -5.21 12.64
C LEU A 120 -20.70 -4.88 14.13
N LEU A 121 -19.82 -5.60 14.82
CA LEU A 121 -19.37 -5.30 16.17
C LEU A 121 -18.33 -4.18 16.17
N LYS A 122 -17.30 -4.34 15.35
CA LYS A 122 -16.21 -3.38 15.18
C LYS A 122 -15.41 -3.70 13.92
N LEU A 123 -14.90 -2.65 13.29
CA LEU A 123 -13.92 -2.76 12.21
C LEU A 123 -12.54 -2.33 12.72
N PHE A 124 -11.56 -3.22 12.65
CA PHE A 124 -10.14 -2.90 12.84
C PHE A 124 -9.47 -2.82 11.47
N THR A 125 -8.91 -1.67 11.12
CA THR A 125 -8.21 -1.49 9.84
C THR A 125 -6.75 -1.12 10.08
N GLN A 126 -5.85 -1.69 9.28
CA GLN A 126 -4.46 -1.25 9.17
C GLN A 126 -4.28 -0.14 8.13
N ASN A 127 -5.31 0.14 7.34
CA ASN A 127 -5.26 1.11 6.26
C ASN A 127 -5.36 2.53 6.82
N ILE A 128 -4.77 3.45 6.07
CA ILE A 128 -4.74 4.88 6.37
C ILE A 128 -5.49 5.71 5.32
N ASP A 129 -6.07 5.05 4.31
CA ASP A 129 -6.67 5.66 3.11
C ASP A 129 -8.07 6.26 3.31
N CYS A 130 -8.67 6.04 4.49
CA CYS A 130 -10.00 6.52 4.88
C CYS A 130 -11.15 5.98 4.01
N LEU A 131 -10.96 4.92 3.23
CA LEU A 131 -12.00 4.39 2.33
C LEU A 131 -13.17 3.76 3.10
N GLU A 132 -12.95 3.27 4.32
CA GLU A 132 -14.00 2.74 5.19
C GLU A 132 -15.00 3.84 5.58
N ARG A 133 -14.48 5.02 5.96
CA ARG A 133 -15.31 6.20 6.27
C ARG A 133 -16.06 6.68 5.03
N ARG A 134 -15.41 6.63 3.86
CA ARG A 134 -16.02 7.04 2.59
C ARG A 134 -17.07 6.07 2.07
N ALA A 135 -16.98 4.78 2.41
CA ALA A 135 -18.08 3.83 2.24
C ALA A 135 -19.23 4.11 3.24
N GLY A 136 -19.05 5.04 4.18
CA GLY A 136 -20.03 5.48 5.15
C GLY A 136 -20.09 4.63 6.42
N VAL A 137 -19.06 3.84 6.71
CA VAL A 137 -18.95 3.16 8.01
C VAL A 137 -18.79 4.27 9.09
N PRO A 138 -19.63 4.29 10.13
CA PRO A 138 -19.53 5.32 11.17
C PRO A 138 -18.17 5.29 11.88
N GLY A 139 -17.61 6.47 12.16
CA GLY A 139 -16.26 6.58 12.72
C GLY A 139 -16.09 5.90 14.09
N ASP A 140 -17.15 5.84 14.89
CA ASP A 140 -17.19 5.14 16.17
C ASP A 140 -17.19 3.61 16.02
N MET A 141 -17.46 3.07 14.82
CA MET A 141 -17.34 1.65 14.52
C MET A 141 -15.95 1.24 14.04
N ILE A 142 -15.08 2.22 13.72
CA ILE A 142 -13.76 1.99 13.13
C ILE A 142 -12.67 2.16 14.19
N VAL A 143 -11.72 1.24 14.19
CA VAL A 143 -10.43 1.32 14.88
C VAL A 143 -9.35 1.37 13.81
N GLU A 144 -8.89 2.58 13.52
CA GLU A 144 -7.76 2.85 12.62
C GLU A 144 -6.47 2.52 13.37
N ALA A 145 -6.03 1.26 13.30
CA ALA A 145 -4.92 0.75 14.11
C ALA A 145 -3.60 1.46 13.80
N HIS A 146 -3.40 1.87 12.55
CA HIS A 146 -2.25 2.65 12.11
C HIS A 146 -2.61 4.12 11.88
N GLY A 147 -3.70 4.59 12.50
CA GLY A 147 -4.15 5.98 12.34
C GLY A 147 -4.70 6.27 10.94
N SER A 148 -4.82 7.54 10.58
CA SER A 148 -5.36 7.95 9.28
C SER A 148 -4.92 9.36 8.89
N PHE A 149 -5.15 9.73 7.63
CA PHE A 149 -4.98 11.10 7.14
C PHE A 149 -6.14 12.05 7.53
N ALA A 150 -7.05 11.61 8.41
CA ALA A 150 -8.22 12.40 8.78
C ALA A 150 -7.90 13.59 9.68
N THR A 151 -6.83 13.50 10.48
CA THR A 151 -6.40 14.55 11.41
C THR A 151 -4.86 14.65 11.42
N HIS A 152 -4.35 15.74 11.99
CA HIS A 152 -2.93 16.09 11.92
C HIS A 152 -2.47 16.64 13.26
N SER A 153 -1.27 16.25 13.72
CA SER A 153 -0.73 16.69 15.01
C SER A 153 0.77 16.92 14.97
N CYS A 154 1.24 17.83 15.82
CA CYS A 154 2.68 17.98 16.08
C CYS A 154 3.25 16.69 16.67
N ILE A 155 4.41 16.24 16.19
CA ILE A 155 5.04 15.01 16.69
C ILE A 155 5.55 15.13 18.13
N ASP A 156 5.85 16.36 18.59
CA ASP A 156 6.45 16.65 19.89
C ASP A 156 5.40 17.00 20.95
N CYS A 157 4.65 18.08 20.76
CA CYS A 157 3.70 18.57 21.77
C CYS A 157 2.28 18.01 21.59
N LYS A 158 2.02 17.25 20.53
CA LYS A 158 0.69 16.69 20.18
C LYS A 158 -0.41 17.74 19.98
N ALA A 159 -0.05 19.02 19.81
CA ALA A 159 -1.01 20.04 19.42
C ALA A 159 -1.62 19.69 18.06
N ALA A 160 -2.95 19.77 17.98
CA ALA A 160 -3.69 19.55 16.75
C ALA A 160 -3.31 20.61 15.71
N TYR A 161 -3.31 20.21 14.46
CA TYR A 161 -3.01 21.07 13.32
C TYR A 161 -4.19 21.08 12.36
N LEU A 162 -4.56 22.26 11.89
CA LEU A 162 -5.77 22.45 11.08
C LEU A 162 -5.60 21.84 9.68
N ASP A 163 -6.65 21.16 9.20
CA ASP A 163 -6.63 20.49 7.90
C ASP A 163 -6.36 21.44 6.74
N GLU A 164 -6.91 22.66 6.78
CA GLU A 164 -6.66 23.69 5.76
C GLU A 164 -5.18 24.07 5.68
N LEU A 165 -4.50 24.14 6.82
CA LEU A 165 -3.07 24.45 6.87
C LEU A 165 -2.24 23.27 6.36
N MET A 166 -2.67 22.03 6.61
CA MET A 166 -1.98 20.85 6.10
C MET A 166 -2.14 20.74 4.59
N ALA A 167 -3.37 20.88 4.09
CA ALA A 167 -3.67 20.84 2.67
C ALA A 167 -2.86 21.90 1.92
N LYS A 168 -2.78 23.12 2.46
CA LYS A 168 -1.94 24.19 1.90
C LYS A 168 -0.46 23.82 1.91
N ALA A 169 0.06 23.32 3.03
CA ALA A 169 1.47 22.93 3.13
C ALA A 169 1.85 21.84 2.11
N ILE A 170 0.99 20.82 1.95
CA ILE A 170 1.19 19.75 0.97
C ILE A 170 1.11 20.28 -0.47
N ALA A 171 0.15 21.18 -0.76
CA ALA A 171 0.01 21.79 -2.09
C ALA A 171 1.23 22.66 -2.45
N ASP A 172 1.71 23.47 -1.50
CA ASP A 172 2.85 24.36 -1.67
C ASP A 172 4.21 23.63 -1.56
N SER A 173 4.21 22.31 -1.29
CA SER A 173 5.41 21.51 -1.03
C SER A 173 6.28 22.06 0.12
N VAL A 174 5.62 22.59 1.15
CA VAL A 174 6.24 23.14 2.35
C VAL A 174 6.09 22.14 3.50
N ILE A 175 7.16 21.97 4.30
CA ILE A 175 7.09 21.18 5.53
C ILE A 175 6.29 21.96 6.58
N PRO A 176 5.15 21.42 7.08
CA PRO A 176 4.38 22.06 8.12
C PRO A 176 5.12 22.03 9.47
N SER A 177 5.08 23.16 10.17
CA SER A 177 5.64 23.33 11.52
C SER A 177 4.56 23.73 12.52
N CYS A 178 4.73 23.31 13.77
CA CYS A 178 3.79 23.58 14.84
C CYS A 178 3.87 25.05 15.30
N SER A 179 2.72 25.71 15.47
CA SER A 179 2.64 27.08 15.99
C SER A 179 3.18 27.21 17.42
N GLU A 180 3.01 26.17 18.25
CA GLU A 180 3.32 26.20 19.68
C GLU A 180 4.80 25.95 19.99
N CYS A 181 5.41 24.96 19.33
CA CYS A 181 6.78 24.51 19.65
C CYS A 181 7.73 24.46 18.46
N GLN A 182 7.29 24.84 17.25
CA GLN A 182 8.06 24.75 16.00
C GLN A 182 8.49 23.31 15.60
N GLY A 183 7.98 22.29 16.29
CA GLY A 183 8.18 20.89 15.92
C GLY A 183 7.48 20.52 14.60
N LEU A 184 7.90 19.40 14.01
CA LEU A 184 7.29 18.88 12.78
C LEU A 184 5.84 18.44 13.03
N VAL A 185 4.98 18.59 12.03
CA VAL A 185 3.56 18.19 12.11
C VAL A 185 3.28 17.14 11.06
N LYS A 186 2.72 15.99 11.42
CA LYS A 186 2.33 14.99 10.41
C LYS A 186 0.85 14.62 10.54
N PRO A 187 0.25 14.01 9.50
CA PRO A 187 -1.02 13.30 9.67
C PRO A 187 -0.93 12.28 10.80
N ASP A 188 -2.06 12.01 11.46
CA ASP A 188 -2.16 11.11 12.60
C ASP A 188 -2.11 9.63 12.18
N ILE A 189 -1.23 9.31 11.23
CA ILE A 189 -0.82 7.97 10.84
C ILE A 189 0.33 7.50 11.74
N VAL A 190 0.37 6.23 12.09
CA VAL A 190 1.36 5.65 12.99
C VAL A 190 2.60 5.27 12.20
N PHE A 191 3.74 5.89 12.52
CA PHE A 191 5.03 5.52 11.95
C PHE A 191 5.66 4.36 12.72
N PHE A 192 6.59 3.64 12.08
CA PHE A 192 7.46 2.71 12.78
C PHE A 192 8.21 3.45 13.90
N GLY A 193 8.22 2.84 15.09
CA GLY A 193 8.74 3.46 16.31
C GLY A 193 7.71 4.25 17.12
N GLU A 194 6.49 4.50 16.60
CA GLU A 194 5.40 5.11 17.36
C GLU A 194 4.48 4.06 18.03
N ALA A 195 3.84 4.46 19.13
CA ALA A 195 2.78 3.67 19.74
C ALA A 195 1.49 3.76 18.89
N LEU A 196 0.76 2.64 18.81
CA LEU A 196 -0.58 2.62 18.23
C LEU A 196 -1.54 3.52 19.04
N PRO A 197 -2.67 3.97 18.45
CA PRO A 197 -3.60 4.85 19.11
C PRO A 197 -4.20 4.22 20.37
N ALA A 198 -4.48 5.02 21.40
CA ALA A 198 -5.08 4.54 22.64
C ALA A 198 -6.39 3.75 22.42
N ASN A 199 -7.19 4.18 21.43
CA ASN A 199 -8.43 3.51 21.05
C ASN A 199 -8.21 2.07 20.56
N PHE A 200 -7.07 1.77 19.93
CA PHE A 200 -6.70 0.39 19.56
C PHE A 200 -6.60 -0.49 20.80
N PHE A 201 -5.86 -0.05 21.82
CA PHE A 201 -5.69 -0.81 23.06
C PHE A 201 -6.98 -0.91 23.88
N ALA A 202 -7.79 0.15 23.90
CA ALA A 202 -9.10 0.14 24.55
C ALA A 202 -10.07 -0.86 23.88
N SER A 203 -9.98 -1.01 22.57
CA SER A 203 -10.87 -1.87 21.79
C SER A 203 -10.33 -3.28 21.57
N ARG A 204 -9.05 -3.56 21.87
CA ARG A 204 -8.37 -4.80 21.44
C ARG A 204 -9.01 -6.10 21.95
N GLN A 205 -9.79 -6.05 23.03
CA GLN A 205 -10.47 -7.23 23.60
C GLN A 205 -11.87 -7.46 23.03
N LEU A 206 -12.42 -6.54 22.22
CA LEU A 206 -13.71 -6.74 21.54
C LEU A 206 -13.78 -8.03 20.69
N PRO A 207 -12.70 -8.55 20.07
CA PRO A 207 -12.74 -9.85 19.41
C PRO A 207 -13.19 -11.01 20.32
N GLU A 208 -12.99 -10.94 21.64
CA GLU A 208 -13.47 -11.94 22.60
C GLU A 208 -15.01 -12.01 22.63
N GLU A 209 -15.68 -10.89 22.37
CA GLU A 209 -17.15 -10.78 22.32
C GLU A 209 -17.76 -11.18 20.98
N ALA A 210 -16.93 -11.40 19.96
CA ALA A 210 -17.40 -11.69 18.61
C ALA A 210 -17.97 -13.12 18.50
N ASP A 211 -19.03 -13.24 17.69
CA ASP A 211 -19.58 -14.52 17.24
C ASP A 211 -18.94 -14.98 15.93
N LEU A 212 -18.38 -14.05 15.15
CA LEU A 212 -17.69 -14.33 13.90
C LEU A 212 -16.56 -13.30 13.70
N CYS A 213 -15.40 -13.77 13.26
CA CYS A 213 -14.29 -12.91 12.85
C CYS A 213 -14.08 -13.00 11.33
N ILE A 214 -14.09 -11.87 10.63
CA ILE A 214 -13.79 -11.82 9.20
C ILE A 214 -12.50 -11.01 9.01
N VAL A 215 -11.47 -11.68 8.48
CA VAL A 215 -10.17 -11.10 8.17
C VAL A 215 -10.05 -10.96 6.65
N MET A 216 -9.75 -9.76 6.15
CA MET A 216 -9.70 -9.50 4.71
C MET A 216 -8.45 -8.71 4.31
N GLY A 217 -7.81 -9.11 3.20
CA GLY A 217 -6.78 -8.31 2.56
C GLY A 217 -5.57 -7.97 3.43
N THR A 218 -5.14 -8.86 4.32
CA THR A 218 -4.00 -8.63 5.22
C THR A 218 -3.10 -9.86 5.31
N SER A 219 -1.79 -9.64 5.38
CA SER A 219 -0.80 -10.70 5.63
C SER A 219 -0.65 -11.07 7.11
N LEU A 220 -1.26 -10.30 8.03
CA LEU A 220 -1.15 -10.48 9.48
C LEU A 220 0.30 -10.61 9.98
N SER A 221 1.17 -9.72 9.51
CA SER A 221 2.61 -9.73 9.83
C SER A 221 3.06 -8.57 10.72
N VAL A 222 2.23 -7.55 10.92
CA VAL A 222 2.54 -6.39 11.75
C VAL A 222 1.85 -6.53 13.11
N HIS A 223 2.66 -6.60 14.16
CA HIS A 223 2.17 -6.61 15.54
C HIS A 223 1.98 -5.18 16.06
N PRO A 224 1.02 -4.96 16.98
CA PRO A 224 0.16 -5.95 17.64
C PRO A 224 -1.08 -6.39 16.83
N PHE A 225 -1.39 -5.77 15.68
CA PHE A 225 -2.59 -6.06 14.89
C PHE A 225 -2.73 -7.55 14.51
N ALA A 226 -1.63 -8.18 14.10
CA ALA A 226 -1.58 -9.59 13.73
C ALA A 226 -2.06 -10.56 14.83
N SER A 227 -2.09 -10.13 16.09
CA SER A 227 -2.57 -10.94 17.22
C SER A 227 -4.09 -10.92 17.41
N LEU A 228 -4.79 -9.93 16.83
CA LEU A 228 -6.23 -9.75 17.05
C LEU A 228 -7.08 -10.99 16.71
N PRO A 229 -6.86 -11.72 15.59
CA PRO A 229 -7.64 -12.93 15.29
C PRO A 229 -7.44 -14.05 16.32
N GLY A 230 -6.35 -14.02 17.09
CA GLY A 230 -6.08 -14.97 18.16
C GLY A 230 -6.81 -14.66 19.47
N LEU A 231 -7.31 -13.42 19.62
CA LEU A 231 -8.12 -13.01 20.78
C LEU A 231 -9.57 -13.46 20.67
N CYS A 232 -10.03 -13.88 19.49
CA CYS A 232 -11.31 -14.56 19.34
C CYS A 232 -11.30 -15.88 20.11
N ARG A 233 -12.41 -16.20 20.79
CA ARG A 233 -12.64 -17.49 21.45
C ARG A 233 -12.38 -18.65 20.50
N GLU A 234 -12.02 -19.80 21.05
CA GLU A 234 -11.63 -20.97 20.25
C GLU A 234 -12.79 -21.47 19.37
N GLU A 235 -14.02 -21.34 19.87
CA GLU A 235 -15.25 -21.74 19.19
C GLU A 235 -15.77 -20.68 18.21
N THR A 236 -15.23 -19.46 18.24
CA THR A 236 -15.64 -18.36 17.33
C THR A 236 -15.08 -18.67 15.94
N PRO A 237 -15.94 -18.93 14.91
CA PRO A 237 -15.46 -19.15 13.56
C PRO A 237 -14.70 -17.95 13.03
N ARG A 238 -13.69 -18.21 12.20
CA ARG A 238 -12.90 -17.15 11.55
C ARG A 238 -12.88 -17.36 10.05
N VAL A 239 -13.11 -16.30 9.30
CA VAL A 239 -13.11 -16.32 7.84
C VAL A 239 -11.94 -15.50 7.34
N LEU A 240 -11.11 -16.05 6.46
CA LEU A 240 -10.10 -15.31 5.74
C LEU A 240 -10.55 -15.10 4.30
N ILE A 241 -10.63 -13.84 3.84
CA ILE A 241 -10.80 -13.50 2.43
C ILE A 241 -9.53 -12.80 1.96
N ASN A 242 -8.65 -13.53 1.28
CA ASN A 242 -7.33 -13.01 0.92
C ASN A 242 -6.73 -13.80 -0.26
N LEU A 243 -5.80 -13.19 -1.00
CA LEU A 243 -5.11 -13.88 -2.10
C LEU A 243 -4.35 -15.11 -1.60
N GLU A 244 -3.71 -14.96 -0.44
CA GLU A 244 -2.87 -15.96 0.17
C GLU A 244 -3.30 -16.23 1.61
N ARG A 245 -2.75 -17.29 2.20
CA ARG A 245 -2.95 -17.57 3.62
C ARG A 245 -2.22 -16.53 4.47
N ALA A 246 -2.76 -16.23 5.64
CA ALA A 246 -2.22 -15.21 6.53
C ALA A 246 -2.31 -15.64 7.99
N GLY A 247 -1.23 -15.38 8.75
CA GLY A 247 -1.15 -15.70 10.17
C GLY A 247 -1.46 -17.16 10.48
N SER A 248 -2.24 -17.39 11.54
CA SER A 248 -2.70 -18.71 11.97
C SER A 248 -4.07 -19.10 11.40
N LEU A 249 -4.56 -18.44 10.35
CA LEU A 249 -5.90 -18.71 9.81
C LEU A 249 -5.85 -20.00 8.97
N GLY A 250 -6.72 -20.95 9.29
CA GLY A 250 -6.74 -22.29 8.72
C GLY A 250 -6.16 -23.37 9.64
N SER A 251 -5.80 -23.02 10.88
CA SER A 251 -5.36 -23.99 11.89
C SER A 251 -6.44 -24.40 12.88
N ARG A 252 -7.56 -23.66 12.97
CA ARG A 252 -8.71 -24.04 13.79
C ARG A 252 -9.75 -24.82 12.98
N PRO A 253 -10.52 -25.74 13.61
CA PRO A 253 -11.56 -26.52 12.93
C PRO A 253 -12.63 -25.68 12.21
N ASP A 254 -12.95 -24.51 12.75
CA ASP A 254 -13.98 -23.58 12.25
C ASP A 254 -13.41 -22.42 11.41
N ASP A 255 -12.14 -22.48 11.02
CA ASP A 255 -11.56 -21.51 10.09
C ASP A 255 -11.99 -21.80 8.66
N VAL A 256 -12.53 -20.80 7.96
CA VAL A 256 -12.91 -20.89 6.54
C VAL A 256 -12.02 -19.97 5.71
N LEU A 257 -11.35 -20.52 4.70
CA LEU A 257 -10.47 -19.78 3.81
C LEU A 257 -11.14 -19.57 2.45
N ILE A 258 -11.36 -18.32 2.07
CA ILE A 258 -11.86 -17.88 0.77
C ILE A 258 -10.66 -17.25 0.05
N LEU A 259 -9.90 -18.08 -0.66
CA LEU A 259 -8.70 -17.63 -1.35
C LEU A 259 -9.04 -17.02 -2.72
N GLY A 260 -8.49 -15.84 -2.98
CA GLY A 260 -8.76 -15.04 -4.18
C GLY A 260 -8.76 -13.54 -3.87
N ASP A 261 -9.15 -12.72 -4.85
CA ASP A 261 -9.32 -11.29 -4.62
C ASP A 261 -10.47 -11.01 -3.63
N CYS A 262 -10.31 -9.95 -2.83
CA CYS A 262 -11.26 -9.63 -1.76
C CYS A 262 -12.66 -9.36 -2.29
N ASP A 263 -12.77 -8.61 -3.39
CA ASP A 263 -14.07 -8.21 -3.93
C ASP A 263 -14.87 -9.41 -4.47
N SER A 264 -14.23 -10.34 -5.18
CA SER A 264 -14.90 -11.57 -5.63
C SER A 264 -15.26 -12.48 -4.46
N GLY A 265 -14.38 -12.61 -3.46
CA GLY A 265 -14.68 -13.38 -2.24
C GLY A 265 -15.88 -12.81 -1.48
N VAL A 266 -15.94 -11.49 -1.34
CA VAL A 266 -17.05 -10.76 -0.73
C VAL A 266 -18.34 -10.91 -1.54
N ARG A 267 -18.29 -10.80 -2.86
CA ARG A 267 -19.47 -11.04 -3.72
C ARG A 267 -20.04 -12.44 -3.55
N ARG A 268 -19.19 -13.47 -3.52
CA ARG A 268 -19.62 -14.85 -3.28
C ARG A 268 -20.28 -15.03 -1.92
N LEU A 269 -19.74 -14.40 -0.88
CA LEU A 269 -20.33 -14.41 0.46
C LEU A 269 -21.68 -13.67 0.49
N ALA A 270 -21.74 -12.49 -0.14
CA ALA A 270 -22.95 -11.68 -0.24
C ALA A 270 -24.05 -12.38 -1.04
N GLU A 271 -23.70 -13.03 -2.16
CA GLU A 271 -24.62 -13.84 -2.96
C GLU A 271 -25.23 -14.98 -2.15
N ALA A 272 -24.41 -15.74 -1.42
CA ALA A 272 -24.90 -16.82 -0.55
C ALA A 272 -25.77 -16.31 0.62
N LEU A 273 -25.50 -15.10 1.11
CA LEU A 273 -26.35 -14.41 2.09
C LEU A 273 -27.66 -13.89 1.50
N GLY A 274 -27.74 -13.72 0.18
CA GLY A 274 -28.86 -13.09 -0.53
C GLY A 274 -28.79 -11.56 -0.53
N TRP A 275 -27.59 -10.99 -0.42
CA TRP A 275 -27.32 -9.55 -0.26
C TRP A 275 -26.57 -8.94 -1.44
N LEU A 276 -26.33 -9.69 -2.52
CA LEU A 276 -25.53 -9.21 -3.66
C LEU A 276 -26.10 -7.93 -4.29
N ASP A 277 -27.40 -7.89 -4.59
CA ASP A 277 -28.03 -6.72 -5.21
C ASP A 277 -27.97 -5.48 -4.30
N GLU A 278 -28.18 -5.67 -2.99
CA GLU A 278 -28.11 -4.61 -2.00
C GLU A 278 -26.67 -4.07 -1.86
N LEU A 279 -25.68 -4.98 -1.90
CA LEU A 279 -24.26 -4.65 -1.87
C LEU A 279 -23.85 -3.85 -3.12
N GLU A 280 -24.23 -4.30 -4.32
CA GLU A 280 -23.89 -3.61 -5.57
C GLU A 280 -24.54 -2.23 -5.64
N LYS A 281 -25.80 -2.11 -5.17
CA LYS A 281 -26.47 -0.81 -5.06
C LYS A 281 -25.75 0.12 -4.09
N LEU A 282 -25.42 -0.36 -2.89
CA LEU A 282 -24.71 0.42 -1.88
C LEU A 282 -23.32 0.84 -2.39
N TRP A 283 -22.62 -0.04 -3.10
CA TRP A 283 -21.35 0.31 -3.71
C TRP A 283 -21.52 1.35 -4.81
N ALA A 284 -22.56 1.26 -5.65
CA ALA A 284 -22.86 2.26 -6.68
C ALA A 284 -23.07 3.68 -6.11
N GLU A 285 -23.66 3.80 -4.92
CA GLU A 285 -23.85 5.08 -4.21
C GLU A 285 -22.52 5.76 -3.82
N THR A 286 -21.41 5.01 -3.75
CA THR A 286 -20.07 5.59 -3.50
C THR A 286 -19.45 6.26 -4.73
N CYS A 287 -20.11 6.20 -5.89
CA CYS A 287 -19.62 6.80 -7.12
C CYS A 287 -19.75 8.33 -7.08
N PRO A 288 -18.68 9.10 -7.37
CA PRO A 288 -18.69 10.57 -7.26
C PRO A 288 -19.77 11.29 -8.10
N GLU A 289 -20.24 10.70 -9.19
CA GLU A 289 -21.13 11.37 -10.16
C GLU A 289 -22.60 11.50 -9.71
N LEU A 290 -23.03 10.82 -8.65
CA LEU A 290 -24.41 10.90 -8.14
C LEU A 290 -24.63 12.06 -7.13
N GLY A 291 -23.59 12.82 -6.80
CA GLY A 291 -23.61 13.89 -5.80
C GLY A 291 -23.95 15.30 -6.30
N SER A 292 -24.09 15.51 -7.61
CA SER A 292 -24.53 16.80 -8.18
C SER A 292 -25.88 16.62 -8.87
N GLY A 293 -26.88 17.38 -8.41
CA GLY A 293 -28.27 17.16 -8.77
C GLY A 293 -28.55 17.18 -10.27
N SER A 294 -29.04 16.07 -10.78
CA SER A 294 -29.91 16.04 -11.95
C SER A 294 -30.90 14.90 -11.82
N LYS A 295 -32.13 15.24 -11.40
CA LYS A 295 -33.31 14.47 -11.77
C LYS A 295 -33.36 14.42 -13.29
N GLN A 296 -33.03 13.28 -13.88
CA GLN A 296 -33.65 12.81 -15.11
C GLN A 296 -33.55 11.28 -15.14
N VAL A 297 -34.61 10.66 -14.63
CA VAL A 297 -34.98 9.30 -15.03
C VAL A 297 -35.67 9.44 -16.37
N SER A 298 -35.02 9.01 -17.46
CA SER A 298 -35.68 8.27 -18.55
C SER A 298 -34.71 8.01 -19.71
N GLU A 299 -34.68 6.75 -20.13
CA GLU A 299 -34.31 6.26 -21.46
C GLU A 299 -32.81 6.20 -21.81
N GLN A 300 -32.19 5.08 -21.46
CA GLN A 300 -31.34 4.34 -22.39
C GLN A 300 -31.55 2.84 -22.16
N GLN A 301 -32.51 2.29 -22.91
CA GLN A 301 -32.63 0.85 -23.17
C GLN A 301 -31.51 0.41 -24.11
N ASP A 302 -30.99 -0.79 -23.81
CA ASP A 302 -30.35 -1.75 -24.73
C ASP A 302 -29.21 -1.24 -25.64
N LYS A 303 -27.98 -1.33 -25.11
CA LYS A 303 -26.83 -1.71 -25.94
C LYS A 303 -26.24 -3.01 -25.41
N GLU A 304 -26.15 -4.00 -26.30
CA GLU A 304 -25.48 -5.27 -26.04
C GLU A 304 -24.07 -5.05 -25.47
N PRO A 305 -23.55 -5.96 -24.62
CA PRO A 305 -22.22 -5.83 -24.07
C PRO A 305 -21.18 -5.81 -25.21
N ALA A 306 -20.37 -4.74 -25.25
CA ALA A 306 -19.28 -4.57 -26.22
C ALA A 306 -18.42 -5.82 -26.33
N SER A 307 -18.12 -6.20 -27.57
CA SER A 307 -17.41 -7.45 -27.89
C SER A 307 -15.99 -7.45 -27.32
N LYS A 308 -15.41 -8.64 -27.14
CA LYS A 308 -14.04 -8.79 -26.60
C LYS A 308 -13.00 -8.00 -27.42
N ASP A 309 -13.22 -7.86 -28.72
CA ASP A 309 -12.33 -7.11 -29.61
C ASP A 309 -12.45 -5.59 -29.43
N GLU A 310 -13.65 -5.05 -29.14
CA GLU A 310 -13.81 -3.62 -28.82
C GLU A 310 -13.12 -3.25 -27.51
N ARG A 311 -13.24 -4.10 -26.48
CA ARG A 311 -12.55 -3.89 -25.20
C ARG A 311 -11.03 -3.91 -25.35
N LEU A 312 -10.52 -4.80 -26.19
CA LEU A 312 -9.08 -4.87 -26.49
C LEU A 312 -8.62 -3.64 -27.29
N HIS A 313 -9.43 -3.10 -28.19
CA HIS A 313 -9.10 -1.87 -28.91
C HIS A 313 -9.09 -0.66 -27.99
N ASP A 314 -10.11 -0.51 -27.13
CA ASP A 314 -10.16 0.59 -26.14
C ASP A 314 -8.96 0.54 -25.18
N GLU A 315 -8.52 -0.66 -24.80
CA GLU A 315 -7.36 -0.85 -23.93
C GLU A 315 -6.04 -0.57 -24.65
N VAL A 316 -5.93 -0.93 -25.93
CA VAL A 316 -4.77 -0.58 -26.78
C VAL A 316 -4.69 0.93 -27.01
N ASP A 317 -5.81 1.59 -27.25
CA ASP A 317 -5.85 3.05 -27.46
C ASP A 317 -5.48 3.79 -26.17
N ARG A 318 -5.97 3.32 -25.02
CA ARG A 318 -5.61 3.87 -23.71
C ARG A 318 -4.12 3.70 -23.41
N LEU A 319 -3.57 2.49 -23.59
CA LEU A 319 -2.15 2.22 -23.37
C LEU A 319 -1.27 3.04 -24.33
N SER A 320 -1.72 3.24 -25.58
CA SER A 320 -1.02 4.07 -26.56
C SER A 320 -0.96 5.54 -26.11
N ALA A 321 -2.05 6.07 -25.57
CA ALA A 321 -2.09 7.43 -25.03
C ALA A 321 -1.21 7.60 -23.77
N GLU A 322 -1.15 6.58 -22.90
CA GLU A 322 -0.28 6.58 -21.72
C GLU A 322 1.21 6.54 -22.11
N VAL A 323 1.57 5.73 -23.11
CA VAL A 323 2.94 5.67 -23.66
C VAL A 323 3.35 6.98 -24.33
N GLU A 324 2.46 7.61 -25.10
CA GLU A 324 2.75 8.90 -25.75
C GLU A 324 2.96 10.01 -24.71
N SER A 325 2.17 10.02 -23.63
CA SER A 325 2.34 10.92 -22.50
C SER A 325 3.68 10.70 -21.77
N ALA A 326 4.06 9.44 -21.54
CA ALA A 326 5.33 9.08 -20.90
C ALA A 326 6.55 9.47 -21.77
N LEU A 327 6.47 9.27 -23.09
CA LEU A 327 7.51 9.68 -24.04
C LEU A 327 7.65 11.21 -24.09
N LYS A 328 6.54 11.94 -23.99
CA LYS A 328 6.55 13.40 -23.91
C LYS A 328 7.23 13.89 -22.62
N ALA A 329 6.88 13.30 -21.48
CA ALA A 329 7.51 13.63 -20.20
C ALA A 329 9.02 13.33 -20.20
N SER A 330 9.44 12.23 -20.83
CA SER A 330 10.86 11.88 -20.99
C SER A 330 11.63 12.90 -21.85
N ARG A 331 11.07 13.30 -23.00
CA ARG A 331 11.67 14.34 -23.86
C ARG A 331 11.77 15.71 -23.16
N GLU A 332 10.77 16.08 -22.37
CA GLU A 332 10.78 17.29 -21.55
C GLU A 332 11.83 17.22 -20.44
N HIS A 333 12.07 16.02 -19.88
CA HIS A 333 13.12 15.81 -18.89
C HIS A 333 14.52 15.90 -19.52
N GLU A 334 14.76 15.25 -20.66
CA GLU A 334 16.04 15.32 -21.40
C GLU A 334 16.41 16.75 -21.78
N THR A 335 15.43 17.53 -22.25
CA THR A 335 15.65 18.94 -22.59
C THR A 335 15.98 19.80 -21.38
N ARG A 336 15.34 19.56 -20.22
CA ARG A 336 15.69 20.25 -18.96
C ARG A 336 17.08 19.89 -18.45
N THR A 337 17.43 18.61 -18.47
CA THR A 337 18.74 18.14 -18.01
C THR A 337 19.86 18.67 -18.92
N LYS A 338 19.62 18.70 -20.24
CA LYS A 338 20.57 19.29 -21.19
C LYS A 338 20.75 20.80 -20.97
N ALA A 339 19.67 21.54 -20.73
CA ALA A 339 19.74 22.97 -20.42
C ALA A 339 20.47 23.25 -19.10
N GLN A 340 20.29 22.41 -18.07
CA GLN A 340 21.02 22.51 -16.81
C GLN A 340 22.51 22.22 -16.98
N LEU A 341 22.86 21.21 -17.79
CA LEU A 341 24.26 20.87 -18.08
C LEU A 341 24.96 21.99 -18.88
N GLU A 342 24.26 22.59 -19.84
CA GLU A 342 24.76 23.75 -20.60
C GLU A 342 24.96 24.99 -19.70
N ALA A 343 24.08 25.21 -18.72
CA ALA A 343 24.23 26.30 -17.75
C ALA A 343 25.44 26.08 -16.82
N LEU A 344 25.64 24.86 -16.31
CA LEU A 344 26.79 24.51 -15.48
C LEU A 344 28.11 24.64 -16.25
N LEU A 345 28.15 24.21 -17.51
CA LEU A 345 29.32 24.36 -18.38
C LEU A 345 29.61 25.84 -18.72
N ALA A 346 28.59 26.69 -18.75
CA ALA A 346 28.75 28.13 -18.97
C ALA A 346 29.30 28.83 -17.70
N GLU A 347 28.85 28.43 -16.52
CA GLU A 347 29.39 28.90 -15.23
C GLU A 347 30.86 28.48 -15.05
N GLU A 348 31.20 27.24 -15.40
CA GLU A 348 32.57 26.71 -15.29
C GLU A 348 33.55 27.47 -16.21
N LYS A 349 33.10 27.85 -17.43
CA LYS A 349 33.87 28.70 -18.35
C LYS A 349 34.00 30.16 -17.87
N ALA A 350 33.05 30.66 -17.08
CA ALA A 350 33.11 32.01 -16.52
C ALA A 350 34.07 32.12 -15.31
N THR A 351 34.40 30.99 -14.67
CA THR A 351 35.28 30.93 -13.49
C THR A 351 36.75 30.64 -13.77
N GLN A 352 37.18 30.44 -15.03
CA GLN A 352 38.60 30.30 -15.36
C GLN A 352 39.26 31.67 -15.63
N PRO A 353 40.35 32.05 -14.93
CA PRO A 353 41.09 33.27 -15.26
C PRO A 353 41.85 33.10 -16.58
N ASN A 354 41.84 34.17 -17.37
CA ASN A 354 42.58 34.33 -18.62
C ASN A 354 44.09 34.07 -18.39
N ALA A 355 44.61 32.93 -18.86
CA ALA A 355 46.04 32.69 -18.98
C ALA A 355 46.47 33.01 -20.42
N GLU A 356 47.08 34.18 -20.59
CA GLU A 356 47.76 34.56 -21.82
C GLU A 356 48.98 33.64 -22.08
N GLN A 357 49.01 33.11 -23.30
CA GLN A 357 50.19 32.82 -24.14
C GLN A 357 51.49 32.35 -23.46
N GLU A 358 51.73 31.03 -23.44
CA GLU A 358 53.08 30.47 -23.66
C GLU A 358 53.01 29.26 -24.61
N LYS A 359 53.88 29.27 -25.63
CA LYS A 359 54.07 28.18 -26.60
C LYS A 359 54.64 26.93 -25.90
N PRO A 360 54.33 25.71 -26.35
CA PRO A 360 54.91 24.50 -25.76
C PRO A 360 56.38 24.34 -26.21
N PRO A 361 57.29 23.91 -25.33
CA PRO A 361 58.55 23.29 -25.76
C PRO A 361 58.25 21.85 -26.19
N GLU A 362 58.65 21.52 -27.42
CA GLU A 362 58.88 20.14 -27.85
C GLU A 362 59.96 19.48 -26.96
N ASP A 363 59.95 18.16 -26.92
CA ASP A 363 60.87 17.26 -26.21
C ASP A 363 60.66 17.04 -24.70
N GLN A 364 59.82 16.04 -24.38
CA GLN A 364 60.09 15.05 -23.32
C GLN A 364 59.18 13.82 -23.47
N LEU A 365 59.25 13.18 -24.64
CA LEU A 365 58.57 11.90 -24.93
C LEU A 365 59.55 10.85 -25.49
N ALA A 366 60.84 10.98 -25.17
CA ALA A 366 61.92 10.14 -25.69
C ALA A 366 62.66 9.29 -24.64
N GLU A 367 62.37 9.39 -23.33
CA GLU A 367 63.16 8.68 -22.29
C GLU A 367 62.42 7.61 -21.47
N SER A 368 61.13 7.35 -21.71
CA SER A 368 60.41 6.26 -21.01
C SER A 368 60.04 5.05 -21.89
N MET A 369 60.30 5.09 -23.20
CA MET A 369 60.05 3.98 -24.14
C MET A 369 61.31 3.18 -24.52
N ALA A 370 62.44 3.35 -23.83
CA ALA A 370 63.71 2.67 -24.14
C ALA A 370 64.14 1.57 -23.14
N ALA A 371 63.30 1.18 -22.16
CA ALA A 371 63.72 0.26 -21.09
C ALA A 371 62.97 -1.09 -21.01
N LEU A 372 62.07 -1.44 -21.95
CA LEU A 372 61.29 -2.68 -21.85
C LEU A 372 61.20 -3.51 -23.13
N ASN A 373 62.11 -3.33 -24.09
CA ASN A 373 62.06 -4.13 -25.32
C ASN A 373 63.42 -4.50 -25.93
N VAL A 374 64.36 -5.00 -25.11
CA VAL A 374 65.49 -5.82 -25.60
C VAL A 374 65.92 -6.83 -24.52
N SER A 375 65.19 -7.94 -24.36
CA SER A 375 65.79 -9.23 -23.99
C SER A 375 64.81 -10.37 -24.29
N SER A 376 64.50 -10.52 -25.57
CA SER A 376 63.87 -11.73 -26.09
C SER A 376 64.60 -12.12 -27.36
N LYS A 377 65.59 -12.99 -27.22
CA LYS A 377 66.00 -14.07 -28.15
C LYS A 377 67.50 -14.36 -28.03
N GLU A 378 67.80 -15.49 -27.39
CA GLU A 378 68.82 -16.49 -27.77
C GLU A 378 68.57 -17.66 -26.78
N GLU A 379 67.80 -18.67 -27.20
CA GLU A 379 68.30 -19.97 -27.70
C GLU A 379 69.10 -20.72 -26.61
N ASP A 380 68.52 -21.75 -25.99
CA ASP A 380 68.58 -23.16 -26.46
C ASP A 380 69.55 -23.96 -25.56
N LYS A 381 69.01 -24.86 -24.72
CA LYS A 381 69.46 -26.25 -24.51
C LYS A 381 69.05 -26.86 -23.15
N MET A 382 68.54 -28.09 -23.29
CA MET A 382 68.69 -29.26 -22.39
C MET A 382 67.89 -29.36 -21.06
N ARG A 383 66.88 -30.25 -21.13
CA ARG A 383 66.41 -31.21 -20.11
C ARG A 383 67.57 -32.02 -19.47
N PRO A 384 67.46 -32.60 -18.24
CA PRO A 384 66.48 -33.64 -17.84
C PRO A 384 65.78 -33.38 -16.48
N VAL A 385 64.53 -33.84 -16.28
CA VAL A 385 64.12 -35.14 -15.69
C VAL A 385 64.84 -35.45 -14.37
N ASP A 386 64.14 -35.36 -13.24
CA ASP A 386 63.83 -36.52 -12.40
C ASP A 386 62.85 -36.17 -11.27
N THR A 387 62.02 -37.18 -11.00
CA THR A 387 61.05 -37.35 -9.93
C THR A 387 61.73 -37.55 -8.57
N ASP A 388 61.10 -37.02 -7.51
CA ASP A 388 60.76 -37.79 -6.29
C ASP A 388 59.65 -37.05 -5.52
#